data_AF-A0A7Y0II40-F1
#
_entry.id   AF-A0A7Y0II40-F1
#
_cell.length_a   1.000
_cell.length_b   1.000
_cell.length_c   1.000
_cell.angle_alpha   90.00
_cell.angle_beta   90.00
_cell.angle_gamma   90.00
#
_symmetry.space_group_name_H-M   'P 1'
#
loop_
_entity.id
_entity.type
_entity.pdbx_description
1 polymer ?
#
loop_
_entity_poly.entity_id
_entity_poly.type
_entity_poly.pdbx_seq_one_letter_code
_entity_poly.pdbx_strand_id
1 'polypeptide(L)'
;MKRFSISILCVLMFTYCSKRKLNVANEISNPNFNSAVSFYQKNMPDSAFAHFNDAKSSYLESNDSVGAGKSLIYMAIISIESGDYFGGQEIALQALNCFNTSNKKHFKYLCSNYHELGVASSFLKNYKQAIYFYTKSIAYADSNNNLSLVENSLALTYRDLNNYQESLKLFRSILRKKLDKTDYSRTLSNYAYTMWKHDPKYNARTALLKALSIRKSAKDLWGQNASYAHLSEYYEMKHPDTALIYAIKMYEVAKAIESSDDQLQALQKLIRLSPDGKVKSYYTIYQKLDDSLQNARRAAKNQFAVIRYETEKNKADNLVLQKDNEEKKYQVIILAFGILLFAVAGTLWYRKRKQKLELEAKNSIRDSQIKTSKKVHDKVANKIYRVMSEVENKNDLDRNHLLDQLEYIYNTSRDISYEITDDRLNKTFRQQLSDLFSAYVASTRSIDVTGNEDDLWANVPENTASEIFIILLELMNNMKKHSQATEVKIKFNRSHNIISIKYHDNGIGLPEQVLYNNGLRNTETRIKNISGTITFETMDKNGLGISISFPIR
;
A
#
# COMPACT_ATOMS: atom_id res chain seq x y z
N MET A 1 14.14 -45.16 -29.70
CA MET A 1 15.01 -45.49 -30.85
C MET A 1 15.45 -44.17 -31.46
N LYS A 2 16.71 -43.74 -31.63
CA LYS A 2 18.10 -44.23 -31.47
C LYS A 2 18.91 -42.93 -31.24
N ARG A 3 19.67 -42.72 -30.15
CA ARG A 3 21.06 -43.16 -29.89
C ARG A 3 22.00 -43.06 -31.09
N PHE A 4 23.01 -42.19 -30.98
CA PHE A 4 24.44 -42.39 -31.30
C PHE A 4 25.17 -41.14 -30.75
N SER A 5 26.00 -41.11 -29.70
CA SER A 5 27.14 -41.92 -29.24
C SER A 5 28.47 -41.75 -30.01
N ILE A 6 29.40 -41.08 -29.31
CA ILE A 6 30.83 -41.42 -29.10
C ILE A 6 31.89 -40.97 -30.13
N SER A 7 32.79 -40.06 -29.71
CA SER A 7 34.26 -40.26 -29.53
C SER A 7 34.98 -38.89 -29.53
N ILE A 8 35.48 -38.34 -28.41
CA ILE A 8 36.75 -38.63 -27.71
C ILE A 8 38.00 -38.32 -28.57
N LEU A 9 38.71 -37.24 -28.23
CA LEU A 9 40.17 -37.27 -28.16
C LEU A 9 40.69 -36.33 -27.06
N CYS A 10 41.46 -36.92 -26.16
CA CYS A 10 42.13 -36.35 -25.01
C CYS A 10 43.32 -35.47 -25.41
N VAL A 11 43.55 -34.36 -24.70
CA VAL A 11 44.90 -33.95 -24.27
C VAL A 11 44.83 -33.43 -22.83
N LEU A 12 45.41 -34.24 -21.94
CA LEU A 12 45.79 -33.90 -20.58
C LEU A 12 47.04 -33.01 -20.61
N MET A 13 47.02 -31.88 -19.92
CA MET A 13 48.23 -31.25 -19.39
C MET A 13 47.95 -30.80 -17.96
N PHE A 14 48.68 -31.44 -17.03
CA PHE A 14 48.67 -31.21 -15.60
C PHE A 14 49.35 -29.86 -15.27
N THR A 15 48.66 -29.02 -14.49
CA THR A 15 49.34 -28.15 -13.51
C THR A 15 48.66 -28.30 -12.16
N TYR A 16 49.33 -29.08 -11.30
CA TYR A 16 49.03 -29.32 -9.91
C TYR A 16 49.35 -28.04 -9.11
N CYS A 17 48.32 -27.29 -8.74
CA CYS A 17 48.43 -26.19 -7.78
C CYS A 17 47.53 -26.55 -6.59
N SER A 18 48.13 -26.96 -5.48
CA SER A 18 47.39 -27.36 -4.27
C SER A 18 46.80 -26.16 -3.56
N LYS A 19 45.70 -25.61 -4.09
CA LYS A 19 44.71 -24.89 -3.28
C LYS A 19 43.69 -25.92 -2.81
N ARG A 20 43.66 -26.17 -1.50
CA ARG A 20 42.76 -27.11 -0.84
C ARG A 20 41.32 -26.64 -1.07
N LYS A 21 40.61 -27.25 -2.03
CA LYS A 21 39.18 -27.03 -2.24
C LYS A 21 38.42 -27.69 -1.09
N LEU A 22 37.74 -26.88 -0.27
CA LEU A 22 36.63 -27.35 0.54
C LEU A 22 35.55 -27.88 -0.41
N ASN A 23 35.23 -29.16 -0.31
CA ASN A 23 34.03 -29.72 -0.95
C ASN A 23 32.80 -29.09 -0.30
N VAL A 24 32.26 -28.07 -0.96
CA VAL A 24 30.94 -27.50 -0.62
C VAL A 24 29.91 -28.39 -1.32
N ALA A 25 29.26 -29.25 -0.54
CA ALA A 25 28.03 -29.91 -0.96
C ALA A 25 26.98 -28.81 -1.24
N ASN A 26 26.20 -28.98 -2.31
CA ASN A 26 25.19 -28.04 -2.80
C ASN A 26 24.19 -27.62 -1.69
N GLU A 27 24.54 -26.58 -0.93
CA GLU A 27 23.64 -25.76 -0.13
C GLU A 27 23.05 -24.67 -1.05
N ILE A 28 21.86 -24.19 -0.72
CA ILE A 28 21.22 -23.06 -1.42
C ILE A 28 22.24 -21.91 -1.47
N SER A 29 22.67 -21.59 -2.69
CA SER A 29 23.85 -20.78 -2.95
C SER A 29 23.51 -19.31 -2.68
N ASN A 30 23.89 -18.79 -1.51
CA ASN A 30 23.71 -17.37 -1.20
C ASN A 30 24.67 -16.54 -2.07
N PRO A 31 24.16 -15.66 -2.96
CA PRO A 31 25.00 -14.92 -3.90
C PRO A 31 25.96 -13.94 -3.20
N ASN A 32 25.54 -13.37 -2.07
CA ASN A 32 26.40 -12.51 -1.25
C ASN A 32 27.55 -13.31 -0.64
N PHE A 33 27.26 -14.51 -0.13
CA PHE A 33 28.30 -15.38 0.43
C PHE A 33 29.34 -15.78 -0.61
N ASN A 34 28.91 -16.16 -1.83
CA ASN A 34 29.84 -16.51 -2.90
C ASN A 34 30.70 -15.32 -3.36
N SER A 35 30.08 -14.15 -3.47
CA SER A 35 30.78 -12.90 -3.80
C SER A 35 31.80 -12.56 -2.72
N ALA A 36 31.43 -12.68 -1.45
CA ALA A 36 32.30 -12.48 -0.31
C ALA A 36 33.52 -13.41 -0.32
N VAL A 37 33.31 -14.70 -0.58
CA VAL A 37 34.41 -15.68 -0.75
C VAL A 37 35.31 -15.30 -1.94
N SER A 38 34.75 -14.80 -3.04
CA SER A 38 35.54 -14.33 -4.19
C SER A 38 36.41 -13.12 -3.84
N PHE A 39 35.86 -12.12 -3.15
CA PHE A 39 36.60 -10.95 -2.69
C PHE A 39 37.69 -11.33 -1.68
N TYR A 40 37.38 -12.24 -0.76
CA TYR A 40 38.35 -12.79 0.19
C TYR A 40 39.53 -13.46 -0.53
N GLN A 41 39.25 -14.29 -1.54
CA GLN A 41 40.29 -14.93 -2.36
C GLN A 41 41.12 -13.96 -3.19
N LYS A 42 40.58 -12.77 -3.51
CA LYS A 42 41.27 -11.68 -4.20
C LYS A 42 41.99 -10.72 -3.24
N ASN A 43 42.04 -11.05 -1.94
CA ASN A 43 42.65 -10.23 -0.90
C ASN A 43 42.03 -8.82 -0.80
N MET A 44 40.70 -8.74 -0.92
CA MET A 44 39.90 -7.51 -0.80
C MET A 44 39.06 -7.56 0.50
N PRO A 45 39.66 -7.31 1.68
CA PRO A 45 39.03 -7.56 2.97
C PRO A 45 37.77 -6.72 3.19
N ASP A 46 37.76 -5.44 2.79
CA ASP A 46 36.61 -4.55 2.99
C ASP A 46 35.37 -5.02 2.23
N SER A 47 35.54 -5.34 0.94
CA SER A 47 34.46 -5.87 0.11
C SER A 47 34.00 -7.26 0.60
N ALA A 48 34.95 -8.12 0.97
CA ALA A 48 34.62 -9.43 1.52
C ALA A 48 33.80 -9.30 2.81
N PHE A 49 34.22 -8.43 3.73
CA PHE A 49 33.54 -8.19 5.00
C PHE A 49 32.12 -7.66 4.79
N ALA A 50 31.95 -6.66 3.90
CA ALA A 50 30.64 -6.12 3.56
C ALA A 50 29.69 -7.21 3.03
N HIS A 51 30.15 -8.00 2.04
CA HIS A 51 29.32 -9.06 1.46
C HIS A 51 29.06 -10.22 2.41
N PHE A 52 29.99 -10.58 3.31
CA PHE A 52 29.70 -11.56 4.36
C PHE A 52 28.67 -11.02 5.35
N ASN A 53 28.70 -9.74 5.67
CA ASN A 53 27.70 -9.12 6.53
C ASN A 53 26.32 -9.09 5.86
N ASP A 54 26.23 -8.83 4.55
CA ASP A 54 24.98 -8.93 3.79
C ASP A 54 24.48 -10.39 3.72
N ALA A 55 25.39 -11.35 3.51
CA ALA A 55 25.07 -12.77 3.53
C ALA A 55 24.52 -13.20 4.91
N LYS A 56 25.14 -12.73 6.00
CA LYS A 56 24.67 -12.96 7.37
C LYS A 56 23.22 -12.48 7.53
N SER A 57 22.91 -11.25 7.13
CA SER A 57 21.55 -10.70 7.22
C SER A 57 20.55 -11.52 6.41
N SER A 58 20.90 -11.85 5.15
CA SER A 58 20.07 -12.69 4.28
C SER A 58 19.82 -14.09 4.86
N TYR A 59 20.83 -14.72 5.45
CA TYR A 59 20.67 -16.02 6.10
C TYR A 59 19.79 -15.95 7.35
N LEU A 60 19.88 -14.88 8.14
CA LEU A 60 19.00 -14.68 9.30
C LEU A 60 17.54 -14.48 8.88
N GLU A 61 17.28 -13.73 7.80
CA GLU A 61 15.94 -13.56 7.22
C GLU A 61 15.35 -14.90 6.74
N SER A 62 16.18 -15.79 6.19
CA SER A 62 15.76 -17.13 5.77
C SER A 62 15.77 -18.17 6.90
N ASN A 63 15.97 -17.76 8.17
CA ASN A 63 16.12 -18.63 9.34
C ASN A 63 17.24 -19.69 9.22
N ASP A 64 18.26 -19.45 8.37
CA ASP A 64 19.45 -20.29 8.28
C ASP A 64 20.53 -19.79 9.24
N SER A 65 20.42 -20.22 10.49
CA SER A 65 21.37 -19.88 11.54
C SER A 65 22.80 -20.35 11.19
N VAL A 66 22.96 -21.50 10.52
CA VAL A 66 24.26 -22.07 10.20
C VAL A 66 24.97 -21.25 9.12
N GLY A 67 24.24 -20.80 8.08
CA GLY A 67 24.76 -19.89 7.06
C GLY A 67 25.19 -18.53 7.64
N ALA A 68 24.39 -17.97 8.55
CA ALA A 68 24.76 -16.76 9.27
C ALA A 68 26.04 -16.94 10.10
N GLY A 69 26.15 -18.07 10.82
CA GLY A 69 27.34 -18.42 11.59
C GLY A 69 28.60 -18.55 10.74
N LYS A 70 28.51 -19.16 9.54
CA LYS A 70 29.64 -19.24 8.60
C LYS A 70 30.10 -17.86 8.17
N SER A 71 29.16 -16.96 7.87
CA SER A 71 29.45 -15.59 7.46
C SER A 71 30.17 -14.83 8.57
N LEU A 72 29.70 -14.96 9.82
CA LEU A 72 30.35 -14.38 10.99
C LEU A 72 31.77 -14.91 11.21
N ILE A 73 32.02 -16.22 11.03
CA ILE A 73 33.38 -16.78 11.14
C ILE A 73 34.32 -16.09 10.14
N TYR A 74 33.92 -15.92 8.87
CA TYR A 74 34.76 -15.24 7.89
C TYR A 74 34.97 -13.75 8.22
N MET A 75 33.93 -13.06 8.68
CA MET A 75 34.07 -11.68 9.15
C MET A 75 35.06 -11.56 10.32
N ALA A 76 35.04 -12.52 11.26
CA ALA A 76 35.98 -12.59 12.36
C ALA A 76 37.42 -12.83 11.87
N ILE A 77 37.63 -13.77 10.95
CA ILE A 77 38.94 -14.03 10.32
C ILE A 77 39.48 -12.76 9.66
N ILE A 78 38.67 -12.11 8.81
CA ILE A 78 39.08 -10.88 8.11
C ILE A 78 39.45 -9.78 9.12
N SER A 79 38.68 -9.63 10.20
CA SER A 79 38.96 -8.66 11.25
C SER A 79 40.30 -8.94 11.94
N ILE A 80 40.54 -10.20 12.32
CA ILE A 80 41.77 -10.65 12.98
C ILE A 80 42.98 -10.46 12.06
N GLU A 81 42.89 -10.89 10.80
CA GLU A 81 43.95 -10.73 9.80
C GLU A 81 44.25 -9.26 9.51
N SER A 82 43.24 -8.40 9.59
CA SER A 82 43.38 -6.94 9.45
C SER A 82 43.84 -6.23 10.73
N GLY A 83 44.14 -6.97 11.81
CA GLY A 83 44.62 -6.43 13.08
C GLY A 83 43.56 -5.90 14.04
N ASP A 84 42.26 -6.03 13.71
CA ASP A 84 41.16 -5.74 14.65
C ASP A 84 40.81 -6.97 15.49
N TYR A 85 41.71 -7.30 16.42
CA TYR A 85 41.54 -8.49 17.27
C TYR A 85 40.32 -8.40 18.20
N PHE A 86 39.98 -7.21 18.69
CA PHE A 86 38.80 -7.02 19.53
C PHE A 86 37.50 -7.19 18.73
N GLY A 87 37.38 -6.55 17.56
CA GLY A 87 36.22 -6.73 16.69
C GLY A 87 36.08 -8.17 16.19
N GLY A 88 37.19 -8.79 15.80
CA GLY A 88 37.19 -10.21 15.42
C GLY A 88 36.76 -11.15 16.55
N GLN A 89 37.22 -10.91 17.78
CA GLN A 89 36.79 -11.67 18.95
C GLN A 89 35.29 -11.50 19.22
N GLU A 90 34.78 -10.28 19.16
CA GLU A 90 33.35 -9.97 19.34
C GLU A 90 32.49 -10.72 18.30
N ILE A 91 32.86 -10.64 17.02
CA ILE A 91 32.14 -11.28 15.91
C ILE A 91 32.18 -12.81 16.07
N ALA A 92 33.34 -13.38 16.41
CA ALA A 92 33.46 -14.82 16.64
C ALA A 92 32.61 -15.28 17.84
N LEU A 93 32.48 -14.49 18.90
CA LEU A 93 31.57 -14.80 20.00
C LEU A 93 30.10 -14.81 19.54
N GLN A 94 29.70 -13.85 18.69
CA GLN A 94 28.36 -13.85 18.10
C GLN A 94 28.10 -15.11 17.25
N ALA A 95 29.10 -15.57 16.50
CA ALA A 95 29.01 -16.77 15.68
C ALA A 95 28.70 -18.05 16.48
N LEU A 96 29.07 -18.11 17.76
CA LEU A 96 28.78 -19.29 18.61
C LEU A 96 27.27 -19.52 18.77
N ASN A 97 26.47 -18.45 18.77
CA ASN A 97 25.01 -18.54 18.90
C ASN A 97 24.35 -19.21 17.68
N CYS A 98 25.09 -19.34 16.58
CA CYS A 98 24.62 -19.96 15.35
C CYS A 98 24.80 -21.48 15.30
N PHE A 99 25.54 -22.07 16.26
CA PHE A 99 25.95 -23.46 16.20
C PHE A 99 25.54 -24.25 17.44
N ASN A 100 24.76 -25.30 17.24
CA ASN A 100 24.46 -26.28 18.28
C ASN A 100 25.70 -27.16 18.62
N THR A 101 26.13 -27.11 19.88
CA THR A 101 27.29 -27.85 20.43
C THR A 101 27.10 -29.37 20.53
N SER A 102 25.86 -29.86 20.40
CA SER A 102 25.53 -31.29 20.40
C SER A 102 25.42 -31.85 18.98
N ASN A 103 25.42 -31.00 17.95
CA ASN A 103 25.30 -31.44 16.55
C ASN A 103 26.67 -31.62 15.89
N LYS A 104 27.05 -32.88 15.62
CA LYS A 104 28.32 -33.23 14.97
C LYS A 104 28.55 -32.52 13.62
N LYS A 105 27.50 -32.19 12.85
CA LYS A 105 27.64 -31.45 11.58
C LYS A 105 28.22 -30.05 11.79
N HIS A 106 28.06 -29.47 12.98
CA HIS A 106 28.54 -28.13 13.32
C HIS A 106 29.95 -28.12 13.90
N PHE A 107 30.50 -29.27 14.26
CA PHE A 107 31.78 -29.36 14.98
C PHE A 107 32.93 -28.72 14.21
N LYS A 108 32.96 -28.85 12.88
CA LYS A 108 33.97 -28.18 12.05
C LYS A 108 33.92 -26.65 12.17
N TYR A 109 32.73 -26.06 12.28
CA TYR A 109 32.55 -24.61 12.42
C TYR A 109 32.89 -24.16 13.84
N LEU A 110 32.45 -24.90 14.86
CA LEU A 110 32.82 -24.66 16.25
C LEU A 110 34.34 -24.75 16.45
N CYS A 111 34.97 -25.78 15.91
CA CYS A 111 36.42 -25.98 15.92
C CYS A 111 37.13 -24.76 15.31
N SER A 112 36.72 -24.34 14.10
CA SER A 112 37.28 -23.16 13.44
C SER A 112 37.06 -21.88 14.24
N ASN A 113 35.84 -21.64 14.73
CA ASN A 113 35.51 -20.41 15.43
C ASN A 113 36.24 -20.26 16.78
N TYR A 114 36.33 -21.35 17.54
CA TYR A 114 37.13 -21.36 18.77
C TYR A 114 38.63 -21.23 18.49
N HIS A 115 39.12 -21.71 17.34
CA HIS A 115 40.50 -21.46 16.93
C HIS A 115 40.74 -19.96 16.72
N GLU A 116 39.85 -19.26 16.00
CA GLU A 116 39.96 -17.82 15.78
C GLU A 116 39.87 -17.00 17.07
N LEU A 117 38.98 -17.39 18.01
CA LEU A 117 38.95 -16.80 19.35
C LEU A 117 40.29 -16.96 20.09
N GLY A 118 40.93 -18.12 19.92
CA GLY A 118 42.28 -18.40 20.43
C GLY A 118 43.34 -17.50 19.79
N VAL A 119 43.28 -17.32 18.47
CA VAL A 119 44.19 -16.46 17.70
C VAL A 119 44.07 -15.01 18.16
N ALA A 120 42.85 -14.45 18.15
CA ALA A 120 42.58 -13.09 18.62
C ALA A 120 43.10 -12.87 20.05
N SER A 121 42.78 -13.80 20.97
CA SER A 121 43.22 -13.72 22.36
C SER A 121 44.75 -13.79 22.50
N SER A 122 45.43 -14.55 21.64
CA SER A 122 46.89 -14.67 21.62
C SER A 122 47.55 -13.36 21.19
N PHE A 123 47.04 -12.73 20.13
CA PHE A 123 47.52 -11.42 19.67
C PHE A 123 47.26 -10.30 20.70
N LEU A 124 46.15 -10.40 21.44
CA LEU A 124 45.86 -9.54 22.60
C LEU A 124 46.71 -9.87 23.84
N LYS A 125 47.63 -10.84 23.76
CA LYS A 125 48.49 -11.32 24.85
C LYS A 125 47.71 -11.90 26.04
N ASN A 126 46.43 -12.21 25.87
CA ASN A 126 45.62 -12.90 26.88
C ASN A 126 45.79 -14.42 26.76
N TYR A 127 47.00 -14.90 27.03
CA TYR A 127 47.40 -16.29 26.78
C TYR A 127 46.56 -17.32 27.53
N LYS A 128 46.10 -17.00 28.76
CA LYS A 128 45.20 -17.90 29.52
C LYS A 128 43.88 -18.11 28.80
N GLN A 129 43.30 -17.03 28.27
CA GLN A 129 42.06 -17.09 27.50
C GLN A 129 42.26 -17.78 26.14
N ALA A 130 43.39 -17.51 25.48
CA ALA A 130 43.76 -18.22 24.25
C ALA A 130 43.84 -19.74 24.46
N ILE A 131 44.51 -20.19 25.53
CA ILE A 131 44.59 -21.61 25.91
C ILE A 131 43.20 -22.21 26.11
N TYR A 132 42.30 -21.51 26.80
CA TYR A 132 40.92 -21.94 26.97
C TYR A 132 40.23 -22.15 25.62
N PHE A 133 40.32 -21.19 24.70
CA PHE A 133 39.67 -21.27 23.40
C PHE A 133 40.28 -22.35 22.49
N TYR A 134 41.60 -22.48 22.43
CA TYR A 134 42.21 -23.59 21.69
C TYR A 134 41.84 -24.96 22.27
N THR A 135 41.71 -25.08 23.59
CA THR A 135 41.24 -26.32 24.23
C THR A 135 39.79 -26.64 23.82
N LYS A 136 38.92 -25.63 23.78
CA LYS A 136 37.56 -25.77 23.23
C LYS A 136 37.57 -26.16 21.76
N SER A 137 38.44 -25.55 20.94
CA SER A 137 38.59 -25.89 19.52
C SER A 137 38.98 -27.35 19.31
N ILE A 138 39.95 -27.86 20.08
CA ILE A 138 40.38 -29.27 20.05
C ILE A 138 39.23 -30.22 20.41
N ALA A 139 38.38 -29.86 21.37
CA ALA A 139 37.24 -30.69 21.76
C ALA A 139 36.20 -30.90 20.64
N TYR A 140 36.19 -30.03 19.62
CA TYR A 140 35.33 -30.14 18.43
C TYR A 140 36.10 -30.58 17.17
N ALA A 141 37.38 -30.94 17.29
CA ALA A 141 38.14 -31.46 16.16
C ALA A 141 37.72 -32.91 15.85
N ASP A 142 37.74 -33.28 14.56
CA ASP A 142 37.51 -34.65 14.07
C ASP A 142 38.77 -35.13 13.32
N SER A 143 38.86 -36.44 13.07
CA SER A 143 39.93 -37.16 12.36
C SER A 143 40.31 -36.58 10.99
N ASN A 144 39.40 -35.85 10.33
CA ASN A 144 39.63 -35.17 9.05
C ASN A 144 40.04 -33.68 9.17
N ASN A 145 40.08 -33.11 10.39
CA ASN A 145 40.26 -31.68 10.62
C ASN A 145 41.66 -31.33 11.15
N ASN A 146 41.94 -30.02 11.10
CA ASN A 146 43.15 -29.27 11.47
C ASN A 146 43.65 -29.46 12.93
N LEU A 147 43.45 -30.61 13.57
CA LEU A 147 43.85 -30.90 14.95
C LEU A 147 45.33 -30.55 15.20
N SER A 148 46.24 -30.97 14.31
CA SER A 148 47.66 -30.65 14.44
C SER A 148 47.98 -29.15 14.29
N LEU A 149 47.15 -28.39 13.58
CA LEU A 149 47.29 -26.93 13.50
C LEU A 149 46.85 -26.28 14.81
N VAL A 150 45.70 -26.67 15.37
CA VAL A 150 45.20 -26.12 16.64
C VAL A 150 46.12 -26.52 17.81
N GLU A 151 46.58 -27.77 17.86
CA GLU A 151 47.55 -28.23 18.87
C GLU A 151 48.87 -27.46 18.79
N ASN A 152 49.31 -27.10 17.57
CA ASN A 152 50.51 -26.29 17.37
C ASN A 152 50.30 -24.86 17.90
N SER A 153 49.16 -24.23 17.60
CA SER A 153 48.81 -22.90 18.13
C SER A 153 48.73 -22.92 19.67
N LEU A 154 48.14 -23.97 20.25
CA LEU A 154 48.11 -24.16 21.70
C LEU A 154 49.52 -24.31 22.29
N ALA A 155 50.39 -25.12 21.66
CA ALA A 155 51.76 -25.32 22.11
C ALA A 155 52.58 -24.01 22.03
N LEU A 156 52.40 -23.21 20.99
CA LEU A 156 53.01 -21.88 20.87
C LEU A 156 52.52 -20.95 21.98
N THR A 157 51.22 -20.95 22.28
CA THR A 157 50.63 -20.13 23.34
C THR A 157 51.18 -20.50 24.72
N TYR A 158 51.36 -21.79 25.01
CA TYR A 158 52.03 -22.24 26.24
C TYR A 158 53.48 -21.77 26.32
N ARG A 159 54.22 -21.81 25.20
CA ARG A 159 55.59 -21.28 25.14
C ARG A 159 55.61 -19.78 25.42
N ASP A 160 54.71 -19.02 24.82
CA ASP A 160 54.64 -17.56 24.99
C ASP A 160 54.19 -17.17 26.41
N LEU A 161 53.47 -18.05 27.10
CA LEU A 161 53.18 -17.99 28.54
C LEU A 161 54.38 -18.44 29.42
N ASN A 162 55.52 -18.81 28.84
CA ASN A 162 56.68 -19.42 29.49
C ASN A 162 56.43 -20.79 30.15
N ASN A 163 55.30 -21.45 29.86
CA ASN A 163 55.06 -22.82 30.26
C ASN A 163 55.65 -23.79 29.23
N TYR A 164 56.99 -23.88 29.25
CA TYR A 164 57.75 -24.71 28.31
C TYR A 164 57.43 -26.20 28.43
N GLN A 165 57.13 -26.70 29.63
CA GLN A 165 56.87 -28.13 29.86
C GLN A 165 55.64 -28.61 29.09
N GLU A 166 54.50 -27.92 29.23
CA GLU A 166 53.27 -28.27 28.50
C GLU A 166 53.41 -28.03 26.99
N SER A 167 54.08 -26.95 26.60
CA SER A 167 54.41 -26.68 25.19
C SER A 167 55.18 -27.84 24.54
N LEU A 168 56.26 -28.30 25.19
CA LEU A 168 57.10 -29.40 24.70
C LEU A 168 56.36 -30.74 24.69
N LYS A 169 55.51 -31.00 25.69
CA LYS A 169 54.66 -32.19 25.74
C LYS A 169 53.72 -32.25 24.54
N LEU A 170 53.06 -31.14 24.19
CA LEU A 170 52.22 -31.04 23.00
C LEU A 170 53.01 -31.24 21.71
N PHE A 171 54.14 -30.54 21.54
CA PHE A 171 54.98 -30.73 20.35
C PHE A 171 55.47 -32.18 20.17
N ARG A 172 55.85 -32.86 21.27
CA ARG A 172 56.20 -34.29 21.22
C ARG A 172 55.03 -35.17 20.80
N SER A 173 53.82 -34.85 21.28
CA SER A 173 52.60 -35.55 20.87
C SER A 173 52.33 -35.39 19.36
N ILE A 174 52.45 -34.16 18.84
CA ILE A 174 52.26 -33.88 17.41
C ILE A 174 53.31 -34.61 16.56
N LEU A 175 54.60 -34.56 16.95
CA LEU A 175 55.69 -35.20 16.19
C LEU A 175 55.63 -36.73 16.14
N ARG A 176 54.86 -37.39 17.02
CA ARG A 176 54.61 -38.84 16.96
C ARG A 176 53.56 -39.22 15.90
N LYS A 177 52.78 -38.26 15.42
CA LYS A 177 51.75 -38.46 14.39
C LYS A 177 52.38 -38.48 12.99
N LYS A 178 51.69 -39.08 12.02
CA LYS A 178 52.08 -38.98 10.60
C LYS A 178 51.72 -37.58 10.09
N LEU A 179 52.73 -36.75 9.86
CA LEU A 179 52.58 -35.37 9.38
C LEU A 179 52.98 -35.26 7.92
N ASP A 180 52.37 -34.31 7.19
CA ASP A 180 52.92 -33.89 5.91
C ASP A 180 54.23 -33.09 6.10
N LYS A 181 54.92 -32.79 4.98
CA LYS A 181 56.21 -32.09 5.03
C LYS A 181 56.11 -30.71 5.67
N THR A 182 55.01 -30.00 5.43
CA THR A 182 54.77 -28.64 5.92
C THR A 182 54.57 -28.67 7.43
N ASP A 183 53.66 -29.49 7.92
CA ASP A 183 53.35 -29.65 9.34
C ASP A 183 54.52 -30.23 10.13
N TYR A 184 55.24 -31.19 9.55
CA TYR A 184 56.45 -31.73 10.15
C TYR A 184 57.53 -30.66 10.33
N SER A 185 57.84 -29.89 9.26
CA SER A 185 58.87 -28.85 9.33
C SER A 185 58.51 -27.72 10.32
N ARG A 186 57.23 -27.32 10.35
CA ARG A 186 56.70 -26.33 11.30
C ARG A 186 56.82 -26.82 12.74
N THR A 187 56.32 -28.01 13.02
CA THR A 187 56.33 -28.59 14.37
C THR A 187 57.77 -28.84 14.85
N LEU A 188 58.64 -29.36 13.97
CA LEU A 188 60.06 -29.57 14.29
C LEU A 188 60.79 -28.27 14.62
N SER A 189 60.58 -27.22 13.82
CA SER A 189 61.21 -25.93 14.07
C SER A 189 60.72 -25.30 15.38
N ASN A 190 59.40 -25.33 15.62
CA ASN A 190 58.82 -24.80 16.84
C ASN A 190 59.29 -25.58 18.07
N TYR A 191 59.29 -26.92 18.01
CA TYR A 191 59.79 -27.78 19.09
C TYR A 191 61.24 -27.47 19.45
N ALA A 192 62.14 -27.46 18.44
CA ALA A 192 63.56 -27.21 18.66
C ALA A 192 63.82 -25.82 19.24
N TYR A 193 63.10 -24.82 18.73
CA TYR A 193 63.15 -23.46 19.25
C TYR A 193 62.66 -23.38 20.70
N THR A 194 61.53 -24.02 21.04
CA THR A 194 61.01 -24.09 22.41
C THR A 194 61.99 -24.80 23.35
N MET A 195 62.62 -25.90 22.91
CA MET A 195 63.65 -26.59 23.69
C MET A 195 64.81 -25.65 24.02
N TRP A 196 65.26 -24.84 23.06
CA TRP A 196 66.32 -23.86 23.27
C TRP A 196 65.90 -22.68 24.18
N LYS A 197 64.66 -22.18 24.06
CA LYS A 197 64.15 -21.15 24.97
C LYS A 197 64.01 -21.68 26.41
N HIS A 198 63.68 -22.96 26.57
CA HIS A 198 63.62 -23.62 27.87
C HIS A 198 65.01 -23.86 28.48
N ASP A 199 65.96 -24.36 27.67
CA ASP A 199 67.35 -24.59 28.04
C ASP A 199 68.30 -24.01 26.97
N PRO A 200 68.92 -22.84 27.23
CA PRO A 200 69.84 -22.20 26.29
C PRO A 200 71.08 -23.04 25.92
N LYS A 201 71.38 -24.13 26.65
CA LYS A 201 72.44 -25.09 26.31
C LYS A 201 72.01 -26.08 25.24
N TYR A 202 70.70 -26.26 25.01
CA TYR A 202 70.18 -27.16 24.00
C TYR A 202 70.62 -26.75 22.58
N ASN A 203 71.19 -27.69 21.84
CA ASN A 203 71.61 -27.47 20.46
C ASN A 203 70.42 -27.61 19.49
N ALA A 204 69.65 -26.54 19.30
CA ALA A 204 68.54 -26.50 18.36
C ALA A 204 68.98 -26.43 16.88
N ARG A 205 70.25 -26.11 16.59
CA ARG A 205 70.75 -25.82 15.24
C ARG A 205 70.38 -26.90 14.22
N THR A 206 70.67 -28.16 14.52
CA THR A 206 70.46 -29.28 13.59
C THR A 206 69.00 -29.42 13.20
N ALA A 207 68.09 -29.33 14.17
CA ALA A 207 66.66 -29.43 13.93
C ALA A 207 66.10 -28.21 13.19
N LEU A 208 66.55 -26.99 13.53
CA LEU A 208 66.16 -25.76 12.85
C LEU A 208 66.60 -25.74 11.38
N LEU A 209 67.84 -26.15 11.09
CA LEU A 209 68.35 -26.24 9.72
C LEU A 209 67.67 -27.36 8.92
N LYS A 210 67.34 -28.49 9.55
CA LYS A 210 66.56 -29.56 8.91
C LYS A 210 65.18 -29.05 8.49
N ALA A 211 64.48 -28.35 9.39
CA ALA A 211 63.18 -27.77 9.08
C ALA A 211 63.26 -26.75 7.93
N LEU A 212 64.27 -25.87 7.95
CA LEU A 212 64.53 -24.92 6.87
C LEU A 212 64.78 -25.62 5.52
N SER A 213 65.59 -26.68 5.50
CA SER A 213 65.88 -27.44 4.28
C SER A 213 64.62 -28.02 3.65
N ILE A 214 63.72 -28.59 4.47
CA ILE A 214 62.43 -29.11 4.01
C ILE A 214 61.60 -27.99 3.39
N ARG A 215 61.49 -26.83 4.06
CA ARG A 215 60.73 -25.67 3.57
C ARG A 215 61.29 -25.08 2.27
N LYS A 216 62.62 -25.01 2.13
CA LYS A 216 63.28 -24.62 0.88
C LYS A 216 62.96 -25.60 -0.26
N SER A 217 63.02 -26.91 0.00
CA SER A 217 62.67 -27.93 -1.00
C SER A 217 61.21 -27.86 -1.42
N ALA A 218 60.32 -27.46 -0.51
CA ALA A 218 58.90 -27.28 -0.75
C ALA A 218 58.53 -25.92 -1.36
N LYS A 219 59.50 -24.99 -1.50
CA LYS A 219 59.28 -23.58 -1.90
C LYS A 219 58.26 -22.86 -0.99
N ASP A 220 58.18 -23.26 0.27
CA ASP A 220 57.31 -22.66 1.28
C ASP A 220 57.96 -21.38 1.81
N LEU A 221 57.60 -20.23 1.23
CA LEU A 221 58.20 -18.94 1.61
C LEU A 221 57.79 -18.51 3.03
N TRP A 222 56.53 -18.71 3.42
CA TRP A 222 56.05 -18.43 4.78
C TRP A 222 56.81 -19.26 5.82
N GLY A 223 56.98 -20.56 5.59
CA GLY A 223 57.79 -21.41 6.46
C GLY A 223 59.27 -21.02 6.46
N GLN A 224 59.83 -20.65 5.31
CA GLN A 224 61.22 -20.17 5.24
C GLN A 224 61.42 -18.90 6.09
N ASN A 225 60.50 -17.93 6.01
CA ASN A 225 60.52 -16.74 6.85
C ASN A 225 60.57 -17.11 8.33
N ALA A 226 59.65 -17.96 8.81
CA ALA A 226 59.62 -18.42 10.19
C ALA A 226 60.90 -19.17 10.60
N SER A 227 61.48 -19.98 9.70
CA SER A 227 62.78 -20.62 9.94
C SER A 227 63.91 -19.60 10.11
N TYR A 228 63.95 -18.56 9.28
CA TYR A 228 64.95 -17.50 9.37
C TYR A 228 64.79 -16.67 10.64
N ALA A 229 63.55 -16.42 11.08
CA ALA A 229 63.27 -15.76 12.35
C ALA A 229 63.87 -16.54 13.55
N HIS A 230 63.61 -17.85 13.63
CA HIS A 230 64.16 -18.71 14.69
C HIS A 230 65.69 -18.82 14.63
N LEU A 231 66.26 -18.99 13.42
CA LEU A 231 67.71 -19.10 13.25
C LEU A 231 68.43 -17.78 13.60
N SER A 232 67.86 -16.64 13.21
CA SER A 232 68.39 -15.33 13.58
C SER A 232 68.44 -15.17 15.10
N GLU A 233 67.36 -15.49 15.82
CA GLU A 233 67.33 -15.38 17.28
C GLU A 233 68.24 -16.41 17.98
N TYR A 234 68.30 -17.64 17.48
CA TYR A 234 69.17 -18.68 18.02
C TYR A 234 70.65 -18.27 17.98
N TYR A 235 71.06 -17.58 16.91
CA TYR A 235 72.44 -17.13 16.73
C TYR A 235 72.75 -15.77 17.37
N GLU A 236 71.74 -14.96 17.73
CA GLU A 236 71.88 -13.55 18.15
C GLU A 236 72.96 -13.34 19.22
N MET A 237 72.99 -14.16 20.27
CA MET A 237 73.95 -14.01 21.36
C MET A 237 75.34 -14.61 21.10
N LYS A 238 75.43 -15.70 20.33
CA LYS A 238 76.68 -16.47 20.17
C LYS A 238 77.44 -16.12 18.89
N HIS A 239 76.71 -15.81 17.82
CA HIS A 239 77.24 -15.57 16.47
C HIS A 239 76.43 -14.46 15.79
N PRO A 240 76.56 -13.19 16.22
CA PRO A 240 75.74 -12.08 15.72
C PRO A 240 75.85 -11.87 14.20
N ASP A 241 77.01 -12.11 13.60
CA ASP A 241 77.17 -12.04 12.12
C ASP A 241 76.29 -13.07 11.40
N THR A 242 76.21 -14.28 11.94
CA THR A 242 75.33 -15.34 11.41
C THR A 242 73.86 -14.99 11.64
N ALA A 243 73.53 -14.42 12.80
CA ALA A 243 72.19 -13.95 13.09
C ALA A 243 71.73 -12.86 12.11
N LEU A 244 72.64 -11.94 11.76
CA LEU A 244 72.41 -10.87 10.78
C LEU A 244 72.11 -11.44 9.39
N ILE A 245 72.87 -12.44 8.93
CA ILE A 245 72.60 -13.11 7.64
C ILE A 245 71.19 -13.69 7.59
N TYR A 246 70.73 -14.33 8.68
CA TYR A 246 69.37 -14.86 8.74
C TYR A 246 68.31 -13.76 8.86
N ALA A 247 68.59 -12.66 9.57
CA ALA A 247 67.68 -11.50 9.62
C ALA A 247 67.51 -10.87 8.23
N ILE A 248 68.57 -10.76 7.42
CA ILE A 248 68.51 -10.27 6.04
C ILE A 248 67.62 -11.19 5.19
N LYS A 249 67.86 -12.51 5.24
CA LYS A 249 67.03 -13.50 4.51
C LYS A 249 65.56 -13.46 4.94
N MET A 250 65.31 -13.29 6.25
CA MET A 250 63.96 -13.11 6.77
C MET A 250 63.30 -11.88 6.14
N TYR A 251 63.98 -10.73 6.11
CA TYR A 251 63.46 -9.50 5.52
C TYR A 251 63.20 -9.62 4.01
N GLU A 252 64.11 -10.24 3.26
CA GLU A 252 63.94 -10.50 1.83
C GLU A 252 62.71 -11.37 1.55
N VAL A 253 62.53 -12.45 2.30
CA VAL A 253 61.36 -13.32 2.15
C VAL A 253 60.09 -12.61 2.61
N ALA A 254 60.14 -11.82 3.69
CA ALA A 254 58.99 -11.04 4.18
C ALA A 254 58.49 -10.05 3.11
N LYS A 255 59.40 -9.42 2.37
CA LYS A 255 59.06 -8.58 1.22
C LYS A 255 58.45 -9.39 0.08
N ALA A 256 59.00 -10.57 -0.23
CA ALA A 256 58.51 -11.41 -1.32
C ALA A 256 57.11 -11.98 -1.07
N ILE A 257 56.73 -12.20 0.19
CA ILE A 257 55.38 -12.65 0.58
C ILE A 257 54.45 -11.48 0.96
N GLU A 258 54.93 -10.23 0.84
CA GLU A 258 54.17 -9.01 1.14
C GLU A 258 53.63 -8.95 2.59
N SER A 259 54.29 -9.62 3.54
CA SER A 259 53.90 -9.63 4.95
C SER A 259 54.49 -8.43 5.67
N SER A 260 53.65 -7.42 5.96
CA SER A 260 54.08 -6.21 6.66
C SER A 260 54.53 -6.49 8.11
N ASP A 261 53.85 -7.41 8.81
CA ASP A 261 54.22 -7.83 10.16
C ASP A 261 55.59 -8.52 10.20
N ASP A 262 55.85 -9.44 9.28
CA ASP A 262 57.16 -10.13 9.22
C ASP A 262 58.27 -9.18 8.78
N GLN A 263 57.97 -8.18 7.93
CA GLN A 263 58.91 -7.13 7.58
C GLN A 263 59.28 -6.29 8.81
N LEU A 264 58.31 -5.89 9.64
CA LEU A 264 58.58 -5.16 10.89
C LEU A 264 59.39 -6.01 11.86
N GLN A 265 59.05 -7.29 12.04
CA GLN A 265 59.82 -8.19 12.91
C GLN A 265 61.26 -8.38 12.41
N ALA A 266 61.47 -8.53 11.09
CA ALA A 266 62.79 -8.64 10.51
C ALA A 266 63.59 -7.34 10.67
N LEU A 267 62.96 -6.18 10.45
CA LEU A 267 63.59 -4.86 10.64
C LEU A 267 64.02 -4.64 12.10
N GLN A 268 63.22 -5.06 13.08
CA GLN A 268 63.62 -5.01 14.50
C GLN A 268 64.89 -5.83 14.76
N LYS A 269 65.01 -7.02 14.16
CA LYS A 269 66.23 -7.85 14.25
C LYS A 269 67.40 -7.17 13.53
N LEU A 270 67.19 -6.61 12.35
CA LEU A 270 68.23 -5.89 11.59
C LEU A 270 68.74 -4.66 12.35
N ILE A 271 67.87 -3.90 13.01
CA ILE A 271 68.25 -2.72 13.82
C ILE A 271 69.18 -3.14 14.97
N ARG A 272 68.91 -4.27 15.63
CA ARG A 272 69.75 -4.77 16.73
C ARG A 272 71.08 -5.38 16.28
N LEU A 273 71.09 -6.02 15.11
CA LEU A 273 72.21 -6.84 14.63
C LEU A 273 73.13 -6.11 13.63
N SER A 274 72.70 -5.00 13.05
CA SER A 274 73.46 -4.32 11.99
C SER A 274 74.53 -3.38 12.56
N PRO A 275 75.64 -3.16 11.82
CA PRO A 275 76.58 -2.09 12.14
C PRO A 275 75.93 -0.70 12.12
N ASP A 276 76.43 0.21 12.95
CA ASP A 276 75.87 1.56 13.17
C ASP A 276 75.49 2.32 11.89
N GLY A 277 76.33 2.22 10.85
CA GLY A 277 76.10 2.90 9.56
C GLY A 277 74.81 2.48 8.83
N LYS A 278 74.24 1.30 9.12
CA LYS A 278 72.98 0.81 8.51
C LYS A 278 71.77 0.97 9.44
N VAL A 279 71.98 1.12 10.74
CA VAL A 279 70.90 1.15 11.76
C VAL A 279 69.91 2.28 11.47
N LYS A 280 70.39 3.50 11.19
CA LYS A 280 69.52 4.65 10.86
C LYS A 280 68.63 4.40 9.65
N SER A 281 69.15 3.72 8.62
CA SER A 281 68.38 3.38 7.41
C SER A 281 67.27 2.38 7.73
N TYR A 282 67.58 1.29 8.44
CA TYR A 282 66.56 0.30 8.82
C TYR A 282 65.51 0.87 9.76
N TYR A 283 65.93 1.70 10.73
CA TYR A 283 65.01 2.38 11.64
C TYR A 283 64.04 3.32 10.89
N THR A 284 64.54 4.06 9.89
CA THR A 284 63.69 4.93 9.05
C THR A 284 62.64 4.12 8.28
N ILE A 285 63.04 2.95 7.74
CA ILE A 285 62.11 2.05 7.03
C ILE A 285 61.08 1.47 8.00
N TYR A 286 61.53 1.03 9.18
CA TYR A 286 60.67 0.51 10.25
C TYR A 286 59.61 1.53 10.65
N GLN A 287 60.00 2.78 10.96
CA GLN A 287 59.05 3.82 11.36
C GLN A 287 57.99 4.06 10.29
N LYS A 288 58.39 4.23 9.03
CA LYS A 288 57.46 4.45 7.92
C LYS A 288 56.50 3.28 7.71
N LEU A 289 57.01 2.04 7.79
CA LEU A 289 56.20 0.86 7.61
C LEU A 289 55.24 0.65 8.78
N ASP A 290 55.68 0.87 10.03
CA ASP A 290 54.85 0.77 11.22
C ASP A 290 53.74 1.82 11.18
N ASP A 291 54.05 3.08 10.92
CA ASP A 291 53.06 4.15 10.75
C ASP A 291 52.02 3.80 9.67
N SER A 292 52.48 3.34 8.51
CA SER A 292 51.61 2.93 7.41
C SER A 292 50.70 1.75 7.80
N LEU A 293 51.26 0.72 8.47
CA LEU A 293 50.52 -0.46 8.89
C LEU A 293 49.48 -0.12 9.97
N GLN A 294 49.86 0.69 10.96
CA GLN A 294 48.93 1.11 12.01
C GLN A 294 47.79 1.95 11.44
N ASN A 295 48.06 2.83 10.48
CA ASN A 295 47.02 3.60 9.79
C ASN A 295 46.08 2.69 8.99
N ALA A 296 46.62 1.71 8.25
CA ALA A 296 45.81 0.73 7.51
C ALA A 296 44.92 -0.10 8.45
N ARG A 297 45.45 -0.57 9.58
CA ARG A 297 44.69 -1.31 10.61
C ARG A 297 43.58 -0.48 11.23
N ARG A 298 43.86 0.78 11.57
CA ARG A 298 42.85 1.71 12.09
C ARG A 298 41.74 1.99 11.08
N ALA A 299 42.11 2.17 9.81
CA ALA A 299 41.15 2.36 8.72
C ALA A 299 40.25 1.14 8.54
N ALA A 300 40.81 -0.07 8.47
CA ALA A 300 40.05 -1.32 8.36
C ALA A 300 39.11 -1.52 9.57
N LYS A 301 39.62 -1.33 10.80
CA LYS A 301 38.81 -1.39 12.03
C LYS A 301 37.63 -0.42 12.00
N ASN A 302 37.87 0.82 11.57
CA ASN A 302 36.80 1.81 11.44
C ASN A 302 35.80 1.41 10.37
N GLN A 303 36.26 0.96 9.21
CA GLN A 303 35.41 0.53 8.09
C GLN A 303 34.49 -0.64 8.50
N PHE A 304 35.02 -1.65 9.18
CA PHE A 304 34.23 -2.79 9.66
C PHE A 304 33.22 -2.38 10.73
N ALA A 305 33.58 -1.45 11.61
CA ALA A 305 32.65 -0.89 12.59
C ALA A 305 31.50 -0.12 11.91
N VAL A 306 31.81 0.72 10.91
CA VAL A 306 30.81 1.46 10.13
C VAL A 306 29.87 0.51 9.39
N ILE A 307 30.39 -0.50 8.69
CA ILE A 307 29.57 -1.50 7.98
C ILE A 307 28.57 -2.17 8.93
N ARG A 308 29.03 -2.61 10.12
CA ARG A 308 28.16 -3.23 11.12
C ARG A 308 27.12 -2.24 11.65
N TYR A 309 27.53 -1.02 11.99
CA TYR A 309 26.65 0.02 12.51
C TYR A 309 25.55 0.39 11.51
N GLU A 310 25.91 0.67 10.25
CA GLU A 310 24.96 1.02 9.20
C GLU A 310 23.96 -0.11 8.94
N THR A 311 24.42 -1.36 9.01
CA THR A 311 23.53 -2.53 8.85
C THR A 311 22.52 -2.62 9.98
N GLU A 312 22.96 -2.51 11.24
CA GLU A 312 22.05 -2.57 12.39
C GLU A 312 21.11 -1.36 12.41
N LYS A 313 21.59 -0.18 12.02
CA LYS A 313 20.77 1.03 11.86
C LYS A 313 19.70 0.83 10.78
N ASN A 314 20.09 0.39 9.59
CA ASN A 314 19.15 0.15 8.48
C ASN A 314 18.09 -0.90 8.87
N LYS A 315 18.46 -1.92 9.65
CA LYS A 315 17.52 -2.91 10.17
C LYS A 315 16.54 -2.28 11.18
N ALA A 316 17.02 -1.45 12.10
CA ALA A 316 16.17 -0.74 13.05
C ALA A 316 15.20 0.22 12.34
N ASP A 317 15.71 1.01 11.37
CA ASP A 317 14.90 1.94 10.58
C ASP A 317 13.83 1.19 9.77
N ASN A 318 14.16 0.02 9.21
CA ASN A 318 13.18 -0.83 8.50
C ASN A 318 12.08 -1.35 9.43
N LEU A 319 12.41 -1.75 10.66
CA LEU A 319 11.40 -2.16 11.66
C LEU A 319 10.46 -1.01 12.04
N VAL A 320 10.99 0.22 12.18
CA VAL A 320 10.18 1.42 12.41
C VAL A 320 9.26 1.68 11.21
N LEU A 321 9.79 1.62 9.98
CA LEU A 321 9.00 1.79 8.76
C LEU A 321 7.90 0.72 8.61
N GLN A 322 8.17 -0.53 8.97
CA GLN A 322 7.17 -1.60 8.97
C GLN A 322 6.04 -1.29 9.94
N LYS A 323 6.37 -0.87 11.17
CA LYS A 323 5.38 -0.48 12.18
C LYS A 323 4.52 0.69 11.71
N ASP A 324 5.14 1.75 11.16
CA ASP A 324 4.40 2.91 10.63
C ASP A 324 3.46 2.51 9.49
N ASN A 325 3.88 1.59 8.62
CA ASN A 325 3.05 1.05 7.54
C ASN A 325 1.88 0.22 8.08
N GLU A 326 2.09 -0.57 9.14
CA GLU A 326 1.01 -1.30 9.82
C GLU A 326 0.00 -0.35 10.46
N GLU A 327 0.45 0.69 11.17
CA GLU A 327 -0.41 1.71 11.77
C GLU A 327 -1.25 2.44 10.70
N LYS A 328 -0.63 2.84 9.59
CA LYS A 328 -1.35 3.44 8.45
C LYS A 328 -2.36 2.47 7.82
N LYS A 329 -2.03 1.18 7.72
CA LYS A 329 -2.97 0.16 7.24
C LYS A 329 -4.21 0.07 8.13
N TYR A 330 -4.04 0.12 9.46
CA TYR A 330 -5.18 0.18 10.39
C TYR A 330 -6.01 1.46 10.23
N GLN A 331 -5.37 2.62 10.05
CA GLN A 331 -6.08 3.88 9.79
C GLN A 331 -6.92 3.80 8.51
N VAL A 332 -6.39 3.24 7.43
CA VAL A 332 -7.13 3.04 6.18
C VAL A 332 -8.33 2.10 6.38
N ILE A 333 -8.17 1.00 7.14
CA ILE A 333 -9.26 0.07 7.46
C ILE A 333 -10.37 0.78 8.27
N ILE A 334 -10.00 1.56 9.29
CA ILE A 334 -10.95 2.32 10.12
C ILE A 334 -11.72 3.34 9.25
N LEU A 335 -11.01 4.07 8.39
CA LEU A 335 -11.63 5.03 7.48
C LEU A 335 -12.61 4.35 6.50
N ALA A 336 -12.21 3.22 5.91
CA ALA A 336 -13.06 2.43 5.02
C ALA A 336 -14.33 1.93 5.75
N PHE A 337 -14.19 1.48 7.00
CA PHE A 337 -15.32 1.06 7.83
C PHE A 337 -16.25 2.24 8.15
N GLY A 338 -15.70 3.43 8.42
CA GLY A 338 -16.48 4.66 8.64
C GLY A 338 -17.29 5.06 7.41
N ILE A 339 -16.69 5.02 6.22
CA ILE A 339 -17.38 5.30 4.95
C ILE A 339 -18.50 4.27 4.71
N LEU A 340 -18.24 2.99 4.96
CA LEU A 340 -19.23 1.92 4.82
C LEU A 340 -20.42 2.14 5.77
N LEU A 341 -20.16 2.44 7.04
CA LEU A 341 -21.21 2.75 8.02
C LEU A 341 -22.05 3.96 7.59
N PHE A 342 -21.40 5.02 7.08
CA PHE A 342 -22.09 6.20 6.59
C PHE A 342 -22.99 5.88 5.39
N ALA A 343 -22.50 5.07 4.44
CA ALA A 343 -23.27 4.64 3.28
C ALA A 343 -24.49 3.77 3.67
N VAL A 344 -24.33 2.85 4.63
CA VAL A 344 -25.42 2.03 5.16
C VAL A 344 -26.45 2.89 5.87
N ALA A 345 -26.02 3.79 6.77
CA ALA A 345 -26.90 4.71 7.47
C ALA A 345 -27.67 5.62 6.50
N GLY A 346 -26.99 6.18 5.50
CA GLY A 346 -27.60 6.99 4.44
C GLY A 346 -28.64 6.21 3.64
N THR A 347 -28.36 4.95 3.31
CA THR A 347 -29.30 4.08 2.58
C THR A 347 -30.54 3.77 3.42
N LEU A 348 -30.38 3.45 4.71
CA LEU A 348 -31.49 3.19 5.62
C LEU A 348 -32.35 4.44 5.83
N TRP A 349 -31.70 5.60 5.99
CA TRP A 349 -32.39 6.89 6.10
C TRP A 349 -33.19 7.22 4.85
N TYR A 350 -32.59 7.06 3.66
CA TYR A 350 -33.25 7.28 2.38
C TYR A 350 -34.47 6.36 2.21
N ARG A 351 -34.35 5.07 2.54
CA ARG A 351 -35.47 4.12 2.51
C ARG A 351 -36.61 4.55 3.43
N LYS A 352 -36.31 4.92 4.68
CA LYS A 352 -37.32 5.44 5.62
C LYS A 352 -37.97 6.73 5.11
N ARG A 353 -37.19 7.64 4.53
CA ARG A 353 -37.71 8.89 3.96
C ARG A 353 -38.65 8.62 2.79
N LYS A 354 -38.29 7.70 1.90
CA LYS A 354 -39.13 7.30 0.76
C LYS A 354 -40.45 6.69 1.23
N GLN A 355 -40.42 5.76 2.19
CA GLN A 355 -41.64 5.16 2.78
C GLN A 355 -42.56 6.23 3.39
N LYS A 356 -41.99 7.21 4.09
CA LYS A 356 -42.77 8.31 4.68
C LYS A 356 -43.46 9.17 3.61
N LEU A 357 -42.75 9.52 2.54
CA LEU A 357 -43.32 10.29 1.42
C LEU A 357 -44.43 9.52 0.69
N GLU A 358 -44.25 8.22 0.45
CA GLU A 358 -45.29 7.36 -0.14
C GLU A 358 -46.54 7.29 0.74
N LEU A 359 -46.37 7.24 2.06
CA LEU A 359 -47.48 7.25 3.02
C LEU A 359 -48.21 8.61 3.04
N GLU A 360 -47.46 9.71 3.06
CA GLU A 360 -48.01 11.08 3.00
C GLU A 360 -48.82 11.27 1.70
N ALA A 361 -48.30 10.81 0.56
CA ALA A 361 -49.01 10.84 -0.71
C ALA A 361 -50.32 10.04 -0.67
N LYS A 362 -50.29 8.80 -0.15
CA LYS A 362 -51.50 7.97 0.00
C LYS A 362 -52.54 8.64 0.90
N ASN A 363 -52.12 9.24 2.02
CA ASN A 363 -53.01 9.95 2.93
C ASN A 363 -53.63 11.17 2.24
N SER A 364 -52.85 11.94 1.48
CA SER A 364 -53.36 13.09 0.73
C SER A 364 -54.44 12.72 -0.30
N ILE A 365 -54.26 11.59 -1.00
CA ILE A 365 -55.26 11.05 -1.94
C ILE A 365 -56.53 10.66 -1.18
N ARG A 366 -56.38 9.97 -0.05
CA ARG A 366 -57.51 9.56 0.79
C ARG A 366 -58.29 10.77 1.32
N ASP A 367 -57.61 11.79 1.80
CA ASP A 367 -58.23 13.02 2.28
C ASP A 367 -59.01 13.75 1.18
N SER A 368 -58.45 13.78 -0.04
CA SER A 368 -59.14 14.29 -1.23
C SER A 368 -60.41 13.49 -1.54
N GLN A 369 -60.33 12.15 -1.53
CA GLN A 369 -61.50 11.28 -1.73
C GLN A 369 -62.59 11.50 -0.67
N ILE A 370 -62.22 11.64 0.61
CA ILE A 370 -63.16 11.92 1.69
C ILE A 370 -63.85 13.28 1.47
N LYS A 371 -63.07 14.32 1.13
CA LYS A 371 -63.60 15.65 0.86
C LYS A 371 -64.57 15.64 -0.32
N THR A 372 -64.26 14.91 -1.38
CA THR A 372 -65.12 14.74 -2.55
C THR A 372 -66.38 13.95 -2.21
N SER A 373 -66.27 12.84 -1.49
CA SER A 373 -67.41 12.06 -1.01
C SER A 373 -68.36 12.92 -0.18
N LYS A 374 -67.83 13.74 0.74
CA LYS A 374 -68.62 14.69 1.52
C LYS A 374 -69.35 15.72 0.64
N LYS A 375 -68.68 16.27 -0.38
CA LYS A 375 -69.33 17.18 -1.35
C LYS A 375 -70.46 16.50 -2.13
N VAL A 376 -70.25 15.27 -2.61
CA VAL A 376 -71.30 14.49 -3.32
C VAL A 376 -72.49 14.29 -2.40
N HIS A 377 -72.26 13.87 -1.17
CA HIS A 377 -73.30 13.69 -0.17
C HIS A 377 -74.08 15.00 0.07
N ASP A 378 -73.37 16.12 0.31
CA ASP A 378 -74.01 17.39 0.66
C ASP A 378 -74.76 18.05 -0.51
N LYS A 379 -74.20 17.98 -1.72
CA LYS A 379 -74.75 18.69 -2.90
C LYS A 379 -75.72 17.86 -3.72
N VAL A 380 -75.58 16.53 -3.73
CA VAL A 380 -76.39 15.62 -4.55
C VAL A 380 -77.33 14.81 -3.68
N ALA A 381 -76.83 14.07 -2.69
CA ALA A 381 -77.67 13.17 -1.90
C ALA A 381 -78.76 13.92 -1.11
N ASN A 382 -78.40 15.02 -0.44
CA ASN A 382 -79.39 15.86 0.26
C ASN A 382 -80.48 16.43 -0.67
N LYS A 383 -80.11 16.74 -1.93
CA LYS A 383 -81.06 17.28 -2.91
C LYS A 383 -81.97 16.20 -3.47
N ILE A 384 -81.43 15.02 -3.77
CA ILE A 384 -82.23 13.83 -4.13
C ILE A 384 -83.24 13.53 -3.02
N TYR A 385 -82.80 13.52 -1.77
CA TYR A 385 -83.68 13.29 -0.63
C TYR A 385 -84.82 14.32 -0.54
N ARG A 386 -84.53 15.60 -0.81
CA ARG A 386 -85.56 16.65 -0.87
C ARG A 386 -86.59 16.41 -1.98
N VAL A 387 -86.14 16.02 -3.17
CA VAL A 387 -87.04 15.66 -4.28
C VAL A 387 -87.91 14.45 -3.92
N MET A 388 -87.31 13.40 -3.35
CA MET A 388 -88.05 12.22 -2.89
C MET A 388 -89.13 12.59 -1.87
N SER A 389 -88.79 13.44 -0.89
CA SER A 389 -89.74 13.92 0.12
C SER A 389 -90.86 14.78 -0.47
N GLU A 390 -90.57 15.63 -1.47
CA GLU A 390 -91.59 16.42 -2.17
C GLU A 390 -92.54 15.54 -2.99
N VAL A 391 -92.06 14.46 -3.60
CA VAL A 391 -92.88 13.48 -4.31
C VAL A 391 -93.79 12.70 -3.36
N GLU A 392 -93.27 12.29 -2.20
CA GLU A 392 -94.05 11.51 -1.22
C GLU A 392 -95.17 12.32 -0.55
N ASN A 393 -94.97 13.63 -0.37
CA ASN A 393 -95.83 14.46 0.50
C ASN A 393 -96.75 15.43 -0.25
N LYS A 394 -96.73 15.49 -1.59
CA LYS A 394 -97.63 16.36 -2.38
C LYS A 394 -98.53 15.54 -3.31
N ASN A 395 -99.85 15.78 -3.24
CA ASN A 395 -100.85 15.07 -4.03
C ASN A 395 -101.03 15.60 -5.46
N ASP A 396 -100.57 16.83 -5.75
CA ASP A 396 -100.58 17.41 -7.10
C ASP A 396 -99.16 17.85 -7.45
N LEU A 397 -98.54 17.12 -8.39
CA LEU A 397 -97.13 17.29 -8.74
C LEU A 397 -97.02 18.05 -10.06
N ASP A 398 -96.43 19.24 -10.01
CA ASP A 398 -96.01 19.94 -11.20
C ASP A 398 -94.84 19.18 -11.86
N ARG A 399 -95.18 18.45 -12.92
CA ARG A 399 -94.23 17.64 -13.69
C ARG A 399 -93.07 18.47 -14.22
N ASN A 400 -93.30 19.71 -14.62
CA ASN A 400 -92.25 20.56 -15.17
C ASN A 400 -91.29 21.01 -14.07
N HIS A 401 -91.81 21.38 -12.89
CA HIS A 401 -90.98 21.70 -11.73
C HIS A 401 -90.13 20.51 -11.27
N LEU A 402 -90.70 19.30 -11.28
CA LEU A 402 -89.97 18.09 -10.90
C LEU A 402 -88.85 17.76 -11.90
N LEU A 403 -89.12 17.92 -13.20
CA LEU A 403 -88.12 17.76 -14.26
C LEU A 403 -86.99 18.79 -14.11
N ASP A 404 -87.29 20.04 -13.78
CA ASP A 404 -86.28 21.07 -13.52
C ASP A 404 -85.42 20.74 -12.29
N GLN A 405 -86.02 20.23 -11.20
CA GLN A 405 -85.28 19.81 -10.01
C GLN A 405 -84.36 18.61 -10.30
N LEU A 406 -84.84 17.62 -11.08
CA LEU A 406 -84.04 16.47 -11.51
C LEU A 406 -82.94 16.88 -12.50
N GLU A 407 -83.21 17.78 -13.44
CA GLU A 407 -82.22 18.33 -14.36
C GLU A 407 -81.14 19.11 -13.58
N TYR A 408 -81.53 19.86 -12.56
CA TYR A 408 -80.60 20.55 -11.67
C TYR A 408 -79.72 19.57 -10.86
N ILE A 409 -80.28 18.48 -10.33
CA ILE A 409 -79.52 17.43 -9.64
C ILE A 409 -78.57 16.72 -10.61
N TYR A 410 -79.04 16.39 -11.82
CA TYR A 410 -78.22 15.80 -12.88
C TYR A 410 -77.05 16.72 -13.24
N ASN A 411 -77.30 18.01 -13.48
CA ASN A 411 -76.25 18.99 -13.77
C ASN A 411 -75.31 19.19 -12.59
N THR A 412 -75.80 19.22 -11.34
CA THR A 412 -74.95 19.31 -10.14
C THR A 412 -74.07 18.06 -9.99
N SER A 413 -74.62 16.87 -10.23
CA SER A 413 -73.88 15.60 -10.22
C SER A 413 -72.84 15.56 -11.34
N ARG A 414 -73.21 16.04 -12.53
CA ARG A 414 -72.36 16.14 -13.71
C ARG A 414 -71.24 17.17 -13.51
N ASP A 415 -71.50 18.30 -12.87
CA ASP A 415 -70.48 19.29 -12.51
C ASP A 415 -69.51 18.74 -11.46
N ILE A 416 -70.00 17.98 -10.48
CA ILE A 416 -69.12 17.28 -9.54
C ILE A 416 -68.34 16.18 -10.26
N SER A 417 -68.97 15.46 -11.20
CA SER A 417 -68.31 14.47 -12.05
C SER A 417 -67.29 15.09 -13.00
N TYR A 418 -67.50 16.33 -13.46
CA TYR A 418 -66.57 17.10 -14.29
C TYR A 418 -65.46 17.76 -13.48
N GLU A 419 -65.67 18.05 -12.20
CA GLU A 419 -64.57 18.28 -11.25
C GLU A 419 -63.74 16.98 -11.02
N ILE A 420 -64.32 15.80 -11.30
CA ILE A 420 -63.74 14.48 -11.03
C ILE A 420 -63.15 13.79 -12.28
N THR A 421 -63.50 14.20 -13.51
CA THR A 421 -63.04 13.54 -14.74
C THR A 421 -61.99 14.34 -15.48
N ASP A 422 -60.87 13.67 -15.70
CA ASP A 422 -59.64 14.10 -16.40
C ASP A 422 -59.84 14.43 -17.89
N ASP A 423 -61.07 14.31 -18.41
CA ASP A 423 -61.38 14.38 -19.86
C ASP A 423 -61.29 15.81 -20.43
N ARG A 424 -61.11 16.83 -19.57
CA ARG A 424 -60.74 18.20 -19.98
C ARG A 424 -59.26 18.34 -20.34
N LEU A 425 -58.38 17.45 -19.89
CA LEU A 425 -56.93 17.57 -20.14
C LEU A 425 -56.55 17.43 -21.62
N ASN A 426 -57.43 16.86 -22.47
CA ASN A 426 -57.11 16.51 -23.85
C ASN A 426 -57.77 17.38 -24.94
N LYS A 427 -58.58 18.39 -24.59
CA LYS A 427 -59.27 19.27 -25.56
C LYS A 427 -58.87 20.73 -25.36
N THR A 428 -58.58 21.46 -26.44
CA THR A 428 -58.30 22.91 -26.34
C THR A 428 -59.56 23.67 -25.95
N PHE A 429 -59.41 24.83 -25.32
CA PHE A 429 -60.54 25.63 -24.86
C PHE A 429 -61.47 26.07 -26.01
N ARG A 430 -60.90 26.32 -27.19
CA ARG A 430 -61.63 26.52 -28.45
C ARG A 430 -62.59 25.37 -28.73
N GLN A 431 -62.10 24.12 -28.69
CA GLN A 431 -62.91 22.92 -28.92
C GLN A 431 -64.04 22.81 -27.89
N GLN A 432 -63.77 23.13 -26.62
CA GLN A 432 -64.78 23.11 -25.56
C GLN A 432 -65.93 24.09 -25.84
N LEU A 433 -65.63 25.32 -26.31
CA LEU A 433 -66.65 26.31 -26.67
C LEU A 433 -67.40 25.95 -27.96
N SER A 434 -66.72 25.38 -28.96
CA SER A 434 -67.36 24.89 -30.18
C SER A 434 -68.36 23.77 -29.86
N ASP A 435 -67.96 22.80 -29.02
CA ASP A 435 -68.83 21.73 -28.53
C ASP A 435 -70.04 22.32 -27.79
N LEU A 436 -69.81 23.30 -26.89
CA LEU A 436 -70.89 24.00 -26.18
C LEU A 436 -71.90 24.63 -27.15
N PHE A 437 -71.48 25.44 -28.12
CA PHE A 437 -72.41 26.14 -29.02
C PHE A 437 -73.13 25.19 -29.96
N SER A 438 -72.44 24.17 -30.47
CA SER A 438 -73.03 23.15 -31.36
C SER A 438 -74.23 22.43 -30.71
N ALA A 439 -74.21 22.22 -29.40
CA ALA A 439 -75.28 21.56 -28.65
C ALA A 439 -76.60 22.36 -28.59
N TYR A 440 -76.59 23.65 -28.95
CA TYR A 440 -77.76 24.53 -28.93
C TYR A 440 -78.30 24.88 -30.33
N VAL A 441 -77.62 24.42 -31.38
CA VAL A 441 -78.12 24.47 -32.77
C VAL A 441 -79.32 23.53 -32.89
N ALA A 442 -80.39 24.01 -33.53
CA ALA A 442 -81.61 23.23 -33.78
C ALA A 442 -82.17 23.55 -35.17
N SER A 443 -83.12 22.76 -35.67
CA SER A 443 -83.75 23.02 -36.99
C SER A 443 -84.41 24.40 -37.10
N THR A 444 -84.75 25.01 -35.96
CA THR A 444 -85.38 26.33 -35.86
C THR A 444 -84.44 27.44 -35.38
N ARG A 445 -83.17 27.14 -35.09
CA ARG A 445 -82.21 28.10 -34.52
C ARG A 445 -80.80 27.88 -35.04
N SER A 446 -80.25 28.94 -35.64
CA SER A 446 -78.86 29.01 -36.09
C SER A 446 -77.97 29.77 -35.10
N ILE A 447 -76.71 29.36 -34.99
CA ILE A 447 -75.70 30.00 -34.14
C ILE A 447 -74.44 30.20 -34.99
N ASP A 448 -74.11 31.46 -35.22
CA ASP A 448 -72.92 31.87 -35.97
C ASP A 448 -71.83 32.34 -35.00
N VAL A 449 -70.66 31.72 -35.07
CA VAL A 449 -69.54 31.97 -34.16
C VAL A 449 -68.34 32.43 -34.97
N THR A 450 -67.87 33.64 -34.69
CA THR A 450 -66.74 34.27 -35.41
C THR A 450 -65.60 34.61 -34.45
N GLY A 451 -64.36 34.34 -34.85
CA GLY A 451 -63.15 34.69 -34.11
C GLY A 451 -62.74 33.75 -32.97
N ASN A 452 -63.38 32.58 -32.81
CA ASN A 452 -62.99 31.56 -31.83
C ASN A 452 -61.81 30.70 -32.35
N GLU A 453 -60.62 31.29 -32.39
CA GLU A 453 -59.37 30.61 -32.81
C GLU A 453 -58.50 30.22 -31.61
N ASP A 454 -57.59 29.25 -31.76
CA ASP A 454 -56.76 28.77 -30.64
C ASP A 454 -55.85 29.88 -30.07
N ASP A 455 -55.32 30.76 -30.93
CA ASP A 455 -54.49 31.91 -30.54
C ASP A 455 -55.24 32.96 -29.70
N LEU A 456 -56.57 33.05 -29.85
CA LEU A 456 -57.39 33.93 -29.02
C LEU A 456 -57.18 33.61 -27.54
N TRP A 457 -57.08 32.32 -27.22
CA TRP A 457 -57.02 31.78 -25.87
C TRP A 457 -55.60 31.58 -25.34
N ALA A 458 -54.57 31.88 -26.14
CA ALA A 458 -53.18 31.77 -25.71
C ALA A 458 -52.90 32.67 -24.49
N ASN A 459 -52.26 32.10 -23.47
CA ASN A 459 -51.93 32.74 -22.18
C ASN A 459 -53.14 33.13 -21.32
N VAL A 460 -54.35 32.65 -21.62
CA VAL A 460 -55.49 32.80 -20.71
C VAL A 460 -55.34 31.79 -19.56
N PRO A 461 -55.32 32.22 -18.29
CA PRO A 461 -55.25 31.29 -17.16
C PRO A 461 -56.42 30.30 -17.17
N GLU A 462 -56.17 29.05 -16.80
CA GLU A 462 -57.19 27.98 -16.82
C GLU A 462 -58.42 28.32 -15.97
N ASN A 463 -58.24 29.03 -14.85
CA ASN A 463 -59.35 29.50 -14.03
C ASN A 463 -60.24 30.51 -14.79
N THR A 464 -59.64 31.35 -15.63
CA THR A 464 -60.31 32.42 -16.37
C THR A 464 -61.07 31.82 -17.53
N ALA A 465 -60.45 30.87 -18.24
CA ALA A 465 -61.12 30.08 -19.26
C ALA A 465 -62.33 29.32 -18.67
N SER A 466 -62.19 28.70 -17.50
CA SER A 466 -63.28 27.99 -16.83
C SER A 466 -64.45 28.90 -16.44
N GLU A 467 -64.18 30.10 -15.92
CA GLU A 467 -65.25 31.07 -15.59
C GLU A 467 -65.97 31.58 -16.84
N ILE A 468 -65.23 31.85 -17.92
CA ILE A 468 -65.81 32.26 -19.21
C ILE A 468 -66.69 31.16 -19.81
N PHE A 469 -66.27 29.90 -19.71
CA PHE A 469 -67.10 28.77 -20.16
C PHE A 469 -68.45 28.74 -19.45
N ILE A 470 -68.44 28.90 -18.12
CA ILE A 470 -69.67 28.88 -17.32
C ILE A 470 -70.56 30.09 -17.65
N ILE A 471 -69.97 31.27 -17.83
CA ILE A 471 -70.70 32.47 -18.24
C ILE A 471 -71.41 32.24 -19.59
N LEU A 472 -70.70 31.74 -20.60
CA LEU A 472 -71.27 31.48 -21.91
C LEU A 472 -72.33 30.37 -21.87
N LEU A 473 -72.10 29.30 -21.11
CA LEU A 473 -73.10 28.24 -20.90
C LEU A 473 -74.40 28.80 -20.31
N GLU A 474 -74.30 29.69 -19.32
CA GLU A 474 -75.46 30.33 -18.72
C GLU A 474 -76.21 31.22 -19.72
N LEU A 475 -75.50 31.96 -20.57
CA LEU A 475 -76.11 32.75 -21.65
C LEU A 475 -76.85 31.86 -22.65
N MET A 476 -76.24 30.73 -23.04
CA MET A 476 -76.85 29.76 -23.95
C MET A 476 -78.10 29.12 -23.35
N ASN A 477 -78.09 28.80 -22.05
CA ASN A 477 -79.24 28.31 -21.32
C ASN A 477 -80.37 29.34 -21.26
N ASN A 478 -80.05 30.59 -20.95
CA ASN A 478 -81.01 31.67 -20.89
C ASN A 478 -81.64 31.94 -22.26
N MET A 479 -80.84 31.94 -23.32
CA MET A 479 -81.33 32.02 -24.69
C MET A 479 -82.33 30.91 -24.99
N LYS A 480 -81.97 29.65 -24.72
CA LYS A 480 -82.83 28.48 -24.99
C LYS A 480 -84.16 28.55 -24.24
N LYS A 481 -84.13 29.00 -22.98
CA LYS A 481 -85.30 29.00 -22.09
C LYS A 481 -86.21 30.23 -22.28
N HIS A 482 -85.64 31.38 -22.65
CA HIS A 482 -86.35 32.66 -22.53
C HIS A 482 -86.39 33.51 -23.79
N SER A 483 -85.41 33.42 -24.70
CA SER A 483 -85.27 34.39 -25.80
C SER A 483 -86.21 34.12 -26.98
N GLN A 484 -86.57 32.87 -27.25
CA GLN A 484 -87.23 32.44 -28.50
C GLN A 484 -86.45 32.81 -29.79
N ALA A 485 -85.17 33.16 -29.68
CA ALA A 485 -84.33 33.52 -30.83
C ALA A 485 -84.19 32.38 -31.84
N THR A 486 -84.23 32.76 -33.12
CA THR A 486 -83.97 31.90 -34.28
C THR A 486 -82.56 32.12 -34.85
N GLU A 487 -81.91 33.24 -34.50
CA GLU A 487 -80.55 33.57 -34.92
C GLU A 487 -79.75 34.13 -33.75
N VAL A 488 -78.57 33.55 -33.52
CA VAL A 488 -77.62 33.98 -32.49
C VAL A 488 -76.25 34.20 -33.14
N LYS A 489 -75.60 35.32 -32.81
CA LYS A 489 -74.26 35.69 -33.26
C LYS A 489 -73.34 35.86 -32.08
N ILE A 490 -72.21 35.17 -32.10
CA ILE A 490 -71.18 35.28 -31.07
C ILE A 490 -69.86 35.65 -31.74
N LYS A 491 -69.33 36.82 -31.39
CA LYS A 491 -68.09 37.33 -31.93
C LYS A 491 -67.04 37.47 -30.84
N PHE A 492 -65.92 36.81 -31.06
CA PHE A 492 -64.75 36.89 -30.21
C PHE A 492 -63.72 37.82 -30.86
N ASN A 493 -63.05 38.61 -30.03
CA ASN A 493 -61.95 39.45 -30.46
C ASN A 493 -60.94 39.62 -29.33
N ARG A 494 -59.66 39.69 -29.69
CA ARG A 494 -58.56 39.99 -28.76
C ARG A 494 -57.83 41.22 -29.24
N SER A 495 -57.70 42.21 -28.36
CA SER A 495 -56.86 43.39 -28.58
C SER A 495 -55.91 43.52 -27.39
N HIS A 496 -54.61 43.41 -27.66
CA HIS A 496 -53.57 43.41 -26.62
C HIS A 496 -53.84 42.34 -25.54
N ASN A 497 -53.97 42.78 -24.28
CA ASN A 497 -54.26 41.93 -23.12
C ASN A 497 -55.74 41.93 -22.73
N ILE A 498 -56.66 42.27 -23.63
CA ILE A 498 -58.11 42.21 -23.35
C ILE A 498 -58.78 41.34 -24.40
N ILE A 499 -59.56 40.37 -23.93
CA ILE A 499 -60.48 39.59 -24.76
C ILE A 499 -61.87 40.20 -24.60
N SER A 500 -62.55 40.40 -25.72
CA SER A 500 -63.94 40.85 -25.78
C SER A 500 -64.79 39.82 -26.50
N ILE A 501 -65.97 39.56 -25.95
CA ILE A 501 -66.96 38.64 -26.50
C ILE A 501 -68.26 39.42 -26.67
N LYS A 502 -68.78 39.46 -27.88
CA LYS A 502 -70.08 40.06 -28.18
C LYS A 502 -71.07 38.97 -28.53
N TYR A 503 -72.13 38.89 -27.77
CA TYR A 503 -73.27 38.01 -28.01
C TYR A 503 -74.46 38.84 -28.49
N HIS A 504 -75.17 38.34 -29.49
CA HIS A 504 -76.36 38.98 -30.02
C HIS A 504 -77.39 37.91 -30.40
N ASP A 505 -78.64 38.10 -29.99
CA ASP A 505 -79.76 37.29 -30.47
C ASP A 505 -80.95 38.14 -30.92
N ASN A 506 -81.76 37.58 -31.84
CA ASN A 506 -82.93 38.22 -32.43
C ASN A 506 -84.25 37.92 -31.68
N GLY A 507 -84.16 37.52 -30.41
CA GLY A 507 -85.31 37.12 -29.62
C GLY A 507 -86.13 38.28 -29.04
N ILE A 508 -86.91 38.00 -28.01
CA ILE A 508 -87.83 38.97 -27.38
C ILE A 508 -87.14 40.06 -26.55
N GLY A 509 -85.84 39.94 -26.29
CA GLY A 509 -85.08 40.89 -25.47
C GLY A 509 -85.34 40.77 -23.96
N LEU A 510 -84.89 41.77 -23.19
CA LEU A 510 -85.11 41.85 -21.74
C LEU A 510 -86.39 42.64 -21.41
N PRO A 511 -87.19 42.23 -20.42
CA PRO A 511 -88.37 42.98 -19.97
C PRO A 511 -87.98 44.33 -19.31
N GLU A 512 -88.85 45.36 -19.42
CA GLU A 512 -88.63 46.72 -18.87
C GLU A 512 -88.29 46.74 -17.36
N GLN A 513 -88.70 45.72 -16.61
CA GLN A 513 -88.25 45.45 -15.25
C GLN A 513 -87.44 44.15 -15.20
N VAL A 514 -86.12 44.27 -15.24
CA VAL A 514 -85.21 43.12 -15.06
C VAL A 514 -85.23 42.70 -13.59
N LEU A 515 -86.03 41.69 -13.25
CA LEU A 515 -85.86 40.95 -12.00
C LEU A 515 -84.54 40.17 -12.10
N TYR A 516 -83.54 40.61 -11.34
CA TYR A 516 -82.24 39.93 -11.23
C TYR A 516 -82.42 38.56 -10.55
N ASN A 517 -82.78 37.55 -11.34
CA ASN A 517 -82.80 36.16 -10.90
C ASN A 517 -81.37 35.66 -10.64
N ASN A 518 -81.26 34.51 -9.95
CA ASN A 518 -79.96 33.95 -9.52
C ASN A 518 -78.94 33.76 -10.66
N GLY A 519 -79.38 33.49 -11.90
CA GLY A 519 -78.49 33.28 -13.06
C GLY A 519 -77.68 34.51 -13.45
N LEU A 520 -78.32 35.68 -13.62
CA LEU A 520 -77.63 36.92 -14.01
C LEU A 520 -76.67 37.43 -12.92
N ARG A 521 -77.06 37.30 -11.64
CA ARG A 521 -76.21 37.67 -10.50
C ARG A 521 -74.98 36.76 -10.37
N ASN A 522 -75.11 35.48 -10.71
CA ASN A 522 -73.99 34.55 -10.75
C ASN A 522 -73.01 34.90 -11.88
N THR A 523 -73.52 35.19 -13.07
CA THR A 523 -72.70 35.66 -14.21
C THR A 523 -71.94 36.94 -13.86
N GLU A 524 -72.57 37.88 -13.17
CA GLU A 524 -71.94 39.12 -12.71
C GLU A 524 -70.83 38.86 -11.68
N THR A 525 -71.05 37.95 -10.73
CA THR A 525 -70.05 37.59 -9.72
C THR A 525 -68.83 36.92 -10.37
N ARG A 526 -69.07 36.02 -11.32
CA ARG A 526 -68.01 35.29 -12.04
C ARG A 526 -67.15 36.21 -12.89
N ILE A 527 -67.76 37.13 -13.65
CA ILE A 527 -67.00 38.05 -14.49
C ILE A 527 -66.16 39.02 -13.62
N LYS A 528 -66.68 39.45 -12.46
CA LYS A 528 -65.93 40.25 -11.47
C LYS A 528 -64.73 39.49 -10.89
N ASN A 529 -64.86 38.19 -10.61
CA ASN A 529 -63.77 37.36 -10.08
C ASN A 529 -62.57 37.27 -11.03
N ILE A 530 -62.80 37.41 -12.33
CA ILE A 530 -61.73 37.45 -13.35
C ILE A 530 -61.38 38.88 -13.78
N SER A 531 -61.75 39.88 -12.98
CA SER A 531 -61.52 41.31 -13.24
C SER A 531 -62.10 41.79 -14.59
N GLY A 532 -63.15 41.14 -15.08
CA GLY A 532 -63.86 41.49 -16.30
C GLY A 532 -65.12 42.32 -16.07
N THR A 533 -65.76 42.71 -17.17
CA THR A 533 -67.02 43.43 -17.23
C THR A 533 -68.01 42.70 -18.13
N ILE A 534 -69.30 42.81 -17.79
CA ILE A 534 -70.42 42.38 -18.63
C ILE A 534 -71.43 43.51 -18.70
N THR A 535 -71.89 43.86 -19.91
CA THR A 535 -72.91 44.87 -20.13
C THR A 535 -74.03 44.31 -21.00
N PHE A 536 -75.27 44.56 -20.61
CA PHE A 536 -76.46 44.17 -21.34
C PHE A 536 -76.99 45.39 -22.11
N GLU A 537 -77.12 45.25 -23.43
CA GLU A 537 -77.55 46.28 -24.35
C GLU A 537 -78.94 45.91 -24.87
N THR A 538 -79.94 46.74 -24.54
CA THR A 538 -81.30 46.62 -25.10
C THR A 538 -81.33 47.34 -26.44
N MET A 539 -81.76 46.66 -27.50
CA MET A 539 -81.83 47.24 -28.85
C MET A 539 -83.23 47.76 -29.15
N ASP A 540 -83.32 48.90 -29.85
CA ASP A 540 -84.56 49.66 -30.08
C ASP A 540 -85.68 48.90 -30.84
N LYS A 541 -85.40 47.68 -31.34
CA LYS A 541 -86.37 46.73 -31.89
C LYS A 541 -85.89 45.29 -31.61
N ASN A 542 -86.62 44.54 -30.78
CA ASN A 542 -86.52 43.10 -30.48
C ASN A 542 -85.13 42.44 -30.60
N GLY A 543 -84.57 42.02 -29.47
CA GLY A 543 -83.32 41.24 -29.39
C GLY A 543 -82.53 41.57 -28.12
N LEU A 544 -81.44 40.84 -27.90
CA LEU A 544 -80.54 41.06 -26.76
C LEU A 544 -79.09 41.14 -27.21
N GLY A 545 -78.41 42.23 -26.86
CA GLY A 545 -76.97 42.40 -27.03
C GLY A 545 -76.26 42.25 -25.68
N ILE A 546 -75.16 41.51 -25.65
CA ILE A 546 -74.32 41.38 -24.46
C ILE A 546 -72.87 41.56 -24.85
N SER A 547 -72.19 42.48 -24.18
CA SER A 547 -70.75 42.73 -24.34
C SER A 547 -70.02 42.26 -23.08
N ILE A 548 -69.10 41.31 -23.23
CA ILE A 548 -68.22 40.81 -22.17
C ILE A 548 -66.80 41.24 -22.49
N SER A 549 -66.03 41.67 -21.49
CA SER A 549 -64.59 41.90 -21.65
C SER A 549 -63.80 41.52 -20.40
N PHE A 550 -62.58 41.01 -20.54
CA PHE A 550 -61.72 40.66 -19.41
C PHE A 550 -60.24 40.71 -19.78
N PRO A 551 -59.36 41.02 -18.81
CA PRO A 551 -57.92 41.06 -19.05
C PRO A 551 -57.29 39.67 -19.06
N ILE A 552 -56.29 39.49 -19.89
CA ILE A 552 -55.32 38.38 -19.84
C ILE A 552 -54.20 38.85 -18.90
N ARG A 553 -54.17 38.33 -17.68
CA ARG A 553 -53.14 38.66 -16.68
C ARG A 553 -52.00 37.68 -16.70
#